data_AF-A0A962ME33-F1
#
_entry.id   AF-A0A962ME33-F1
#
_cell.length_a   1.000
_cell.length_b   1.000
_cell.length_c   1.000
_cell.angle_alpha   90.00
_cell.angle_beta   90.00
_cell.angle_gamma   90.00
#
_symmetry.space_group_name_H-M   'P 1'
#
loop_
_entity.id
_entity.type
_entity.pdbx_description
1 polymer ?
#
loop_
_entity_poly.entity_id
_entity_poly.type
_entity_poly.pdbx_seq_one_letter_code
_entity_poly.pdbx_strand_id
1 'polypeptide(L)' 'MNLQLPLTLGLKDSAVFANFIAGANSEILSFLQTYPSNKSAPLVYLWGEPGCGKTHLLQALCQTASERGESAVYLPM' A
#
# COMPACT_ATOMS: atom_id res chain seq x y z
N MET A 1 -17.40 -32.00 -2.76
CA MET A 1 -16.24 -31.10 -2.63
C MET A 1 -16.60 -29.79 -3.27
N ASN A 2 -16.73 -28.71 -2.49
CA ASN A 2 -16.94 -27.38 -3.06
C ASN A 2 -15.60 -26.86 -3.55
N LEU A 3 -15.48 -26.70 -4.87
CA LEU A 3 -14.33 -26.06 -5.49
C LEU A 3 -14.44 -24.56 -5.22
N GLN A 4 -13.51 -23.99 -4.44
CA GLN A 4 -13.45 -22.56 -4.23
C GLN A 4 -12.72 -21.92 -5.40
N LEU A 5 -13.42 -21.13 -6.19
CA LEU A 5 -12.83 -20.36 -7.27
C LEU A 5 -12.14 -19.12 -6.68
N PRO A 6 -10.93 -18.78 -7.14
CA PRO A 6 -10.23 -17.59 -6.66
C PRO A 6 -11.04 -16.35 -7.06
N LEU A 7 -11.44 -15.56 -6.07
CA LEU A 7 -11.99 -14.24 -6.31
C LEU A 7 -10.83 -13.29 -6.59
N THR A 8 -10.82 -12.69 -7.77
CA THR A 8 -9.86 -11.64 -8.10
C THR A 8 -10.18 -10.40 -7.26
N LEU A 9 -9.50 -10.26 -6.13
CA LEU A 9 -9.54 -9.06 -5.30
C LEU A 9 -8.54 -8.05 -5.86
N GLY A 10 -9.05 -7.07 -6.61
CA GLY A 10 -8.26 -5.93 -7.06
C GLY A 10 -8.23 -4.82 -6.01
N LEU A 11 -7.07 -4.20 -5.81
CA LEU A 11 -7.01 -2.91 -5.14
C LEU A 11 -7.68 -1.86 -6.02
N LYS A 12 -8.14 -0.74 -5.43
CA LYS A 12 -8.67 0.36 -6.23
C LYS A 12 -7.57 0.91 -7.11
N ASP A 13 -7.77 0.90 -8.43
CA ASP A 13 -6.81 1.43 -9.42
C ASP A 13 -6.40 2.89 -9.13
N SER A 14 -7.22 3.65 -8.42
CA SER A 14 -6.93 5.04 -8.05
C SER A 14 -5.94 5.19 -6.90
N ALA A 15 -5.69 4.16 -6.10
CA ALA A 15 -4.84 4.20 -4.92
C ALA A 15 -3.37 4.01 -5.29
N VAL A 16 -2.81 4.98 -6.02
CA VAL A 16 -1.38 5.06 -6.39
C VAL A 16 -0.72 6.26 -5.72
N PHE A 17 0.60 6.23 -5.50
CA PHE A 17 1.33 7.34 -4.88
C PHE A 17 1.17 8.65 -5.67
N ALA A 18 1.08 8.58 -7.00
CA ALA A 18 0.87 9.75 -7.87
C ALA A 18 -0.42 10.53 -7.55
N ASN A 19 -1.43 9.85 -6.99
CA ASN A 19 -2.72 10.46 -6.62
C ASN A 19 -2.76 10.91 -5.15
N PHE A 20 -1.68 10.75 -4.39
CA PHE A 20 -1.62 11.17 -3.00
C PHE A 20 -1.07 12.61 -2.89
N ILE A 21 -1.88 13.52 -2.34
CA ILE A 21 -1.46 14.90 -2.09
C ILE A 21 -0.68 14.93 -0.78
N ALA A 22 0.64 15.09 -0.87
CA ALA A 22 1.54 14.97 0.27
C ALA A 22 1.26 15.98 1.40
N GLY A 23 1.08 17.27 1.07
CA GLY A 23 1.01 18.33 2.07
C GLY A 23 2.22 18.27 3.03
N ALA A 24 1.96 18.23 4.34
CA ALA A 24 3.00 18.08 5.37
C ALA A 24 3.57 16.65 5.47
N ASN A 25 3.02 15.67 4.74
CA ASN A 25 3.39 14.25 4.80
C ASN A 25 4.42 13.86 3.72
N SER A 26 5.21 14.81 3.23
CA SER A 26 6.20 14.57 2.17
C SER A 26 7.28 13.57 2.58
N GLU A 27 7.68 13.59 3.85
CA GLU A 27 8.70 12.68 4.40
C GLU A 27 8.24 11.22 4.34
N ILE A 28 7.04 10.93 4.86
CA ILE A 28 6.51 9.56 4.83
C ILE A 28 6.22 9.09 3.41
N LEU A 29 5.75 9.98 2.52
CA LEU A 29 5.56 9.64 1.11
C LEU A 29 6.89 9.23 0.46
N SER A 30 7.94 10.00 0.69
CA SER A 30 9.28 9.73 0.14
C SER A 30 9.85 8.41 0.67
N PHE A 31 9.68 8.17 1.97
CA PHE A 31 10.08 6.91 2.61
C PHE A 31 9.33 5.70 2.05
N LEU A 32 8.01 5.79 1.85
CA LEU A 32 7.23 4.68 1.32
C LEU A 32 7.56 4.36 -0.16
N GLN A 33 7.89 5.37 -0.96
CA GLN A 33 8.30 5.16 -2.36
C GLN A 33 9.62 4.39 -2.49
N THR A 34 10.53 4.56 -1.52
CA THR A 34 11.82 3.86 -1.45
C THR A 34 11.82 2.66 -0.51
N TYR A 35 10.64 2.27 0.01
CA TYR A 35 10.51 1.19 0.96
C TYR A 35 11.04 -0.12 0.37
N PRO A 36 11.98 -0.81 1.07
CA PRO A 36 12.56 -2.04 0.58
C PRO A 36 11.58 -3.21 0.76
N SER A 37 11.55 -4.12 -0.22
CA SER A 37 10.70 -5.32 -0.21
C SER A 37 11.38 -6.57 0.37
N ASN A 38 12.62 -6.42 0.87
CA ASN A 38 13.45 -7.52 1.31
C ASN A 38 13.32 -7.81 2.82
N LYS A 39 14.04 -8.84 3.30
CA LYS A 39 14.02 -9.26 4.71
C LYS A 39 14.49 -8.19 5.71
N SER A 40 15.13 -7.13 5.24
CA SER A 40 15.58 -6.01 6.07
C SER A 40 14.58 -4.85 6.08
N ALA A 41 13.36 -5.06 5.56
CA ALA A 41 12.33 -4.03 5.54
C ALA A 41 11.92 -3.65 6.97
N PRO A 42 11.96 -2.34 7.31
CA PRO A 42 11.60 -1.89 8.65
C PRO A 42 10.09 -2.00 8.88
N LEU A 43 9.66 -2.33 10.10
CA LEU A 43 8.25 -2.23 10.46
C LEU A 43 7.81 -0.76 10.48
N VAL A 44 6.76 -0.43 9.75
CA VAL A 44 6.22 0.95 9.65
C VAL A 44 4.87 1.02 10.32
N TYR A 45 4.71 1.98 11.23
CA TYR A 45 3.42 2.29 11.84
C TYR A 45 2.95 3.67 11.41
N LEU A 46 1.80 3.74 10.75
CA LEU A 46 1.19 4.96 10.23
C LEU A 46 -0.08 5.27 11.03
N TRP A 47 -0.15 6.48 11.58
CA TRP A 47 -1.31 6.98 12.33
C TRP A 47 -1.72 8.37 11.84
N GLY A 48 -2.92 8.78 12.20
CA GLY A 48 -3.49 10.07 11.82
C GLY A 48 -5.00 10.03 11.86
N GLU A 49 -5.65 11.18 11.69
CA GLU A 49 -7.11 11.31 11.76
C GLU A 49 -7.86 10.49 10.70
N PRO A 50 -9.16 10.20 10.90
CA PRO A 50 -10.00 9.63 9.86
C PRO A 50 -9.91 10.42 8.55
N GLY A 51 -9.83 9.72 7.41
CA GLY A 51 -9.74 10.38 6.09
C GLY A 51 -8.37 10.95 5.71
N CYS A 52 -7.34 10.86 6.56
CA CYS A 52 -5.99 11.40 6.23
C CYS A 52 -5.19 10.56 5.20
N GLY A 53 -5.81 9.55 4.57
CA GLY A 53 -5.18 8.79 3.48
C GLY A 53 -4.31 7.60 3.87
N LYS A 54 -4.35 7.12 5.12
CA LYS A 54 -3.62 5.90 5.56
C LYS A 54 -3.88 4.68 4.66
N THR A 55 -5.16 4.42 4.37
CA THR A 55 -5.57 3.31 3.48
C THR A 55 -5.05 3.52 2.07
N HIS A 56 -5.08 4.75 1.56
CA HIS A 56 -4.55 5.07 0.23
C HIS A 56 -3.06 4.79 0.15
N LEU A 57 -2.27 5.24 1.13
CA LEU A 57 -0.82 5.02 1.17
C LEU A 57 -0.47 3.53 1.26
N LEU A 58 -1.19 2.76 2.10
CA LEU A 58 -0.94 1.33 2.23
C LEU A 58 -1.30 0.57 0.94
N GLN A 59 -2.43 0.90 0.31
CA GLN A 59 -2.81 0.30 -0.97
C GLN A 59 -1.86 0.70 -2.10
N ALA A 60 -1.39 1.95 -2.12
CA ALA A 60 -0.38 2.42 -3.08
C ALA A 60 0.95 1.67 -2.94
N LEU A 61 1.38 1.38 -1.71
CA LEU A 61 2.57 0.56 -1.48
C LEU A 61 2.39 -0.87 -2.03
N CYS A 62 1.23 -1.49 -1.79
CA CYS A 62 0.94 -2.82 -2.35
C CYS A 62 0.89 -2.80 -3.89
N GLN A 63 0.32 -1.76 -4.48
CA GLN A 63 0.29 -1.58 -5.94
C GLN A 63 1.70 -1.44 -6.50
N THR A 64 2.54 -0.59 -5.90
CA THR A 64 3.94 -0.43 -6.31
C THR A 64 4.75 -1.72 -6.16
N ALA A 65 4.52 -2.50 -5.10
CA ALA A 65 5.14 -3.82 -4.96
C ALA A 65 4.71 -4.78 -6.08
N SER A 66 3.41 -4.82 -6.41
CA SER A 66 2.90 -5.62 -7.51
C SER A 66 3.49 -5.22 -8.87
N GLU A 67 3.65 -3.91 -9.13
CA GLU A 67 4.29 -3.38 -10.34
C GLU A 67 5.78 -3.75 -10.44
N ARG A 68 6.46 -3.94 -9.30
CA ARG A 68 7.84 -4.43 -9.20
C ARG A 68 7.95 -5.96 -9.30
N GLY A 69 6.83 -6.68 -9.44
CA GLY A 69 6.81 -8.15 -9.43
C GLY A 69 7.04 -8.75 -8.04
N GLU A 70 6.83 -7.97 -6.98
CA GLU A 70 7.00 -8.37 -5.59
C GLU A 70 5.66 -8.82 -5.00
N SER A 71 5.71 -9.74 -4.04
CA SER A 71 4.52 -10.20 -3.33
C SER A 71 4.13 -9.21 -2.24
N ALA A 72 2.90 -8.69 -2.29
CA ALA A 72 2.31 -7.87 -1.25
C ALA A 72 0.89 -8.35 -0.92
N VAL A 73 0.48 -8.15 0.33
CA VAL A 73 -0.88 -8.46 0.80
C VAL A 73 -1.42 -7.27 1.58
N TYR A 74 -2.58 -6.77 1.16
CA TYR A 74 -3.36 -5.80 1.92
C TYR A 74 -4.39 -6.54 2.78
N LEU A 75 -4.32 -6.33 4.09
CA LEU A 75 -5.27 -6.90 5.06
C LEU A 75 -6.13 -5.76 5.63
N PRO A 76 -7.37 -5.56 5.15
CA PRO A 76 -8.28 -4.60 5.78
C PRO A 76 -8.63 -5.10 7.19
N MET A 77 -8.43 -4.24 8.18
CA MET A 77 -8.80 -4.46 9.59
C MET A 77 -10.03 -3.65 9.95
#